data_AF-A0A381C4P8-F1
#
_entry.id   AF-A0A381C4P8-F1
#
_cell.length_a   1.000
_cell.length_b   1.000
_cell.length_c   1.000
_cell.angle_alpha   90.00
_cell.angle_beta   90.00
_cell.angle_gamma   90.00
#
_symmetry.space_group_name_H-M   'P 1'
#
loop_
_entity.id
_entity.type
_entity.pdbx_description
1 polymer ?
#
loop_
_entity_poly.entity_id
_entity_poly.type
_entity_poly.pdbx_seq_one_letter_code
_entity_poly.pdbx_strand_id
1 'polypeptide(L)' 'MNKLMLVMVVVAAGTLVGCSSPAQRMAECQAQGVSKDTCYLAEQNRQNSVNSVAMKQAMENAHDAVKETK' A
#
# COMPACT_ATOMS: atom_id res chain seq x y z
N MET A 1 -10.66 30.96 5.26
CA MET A 1 -10.08 29.82 6.00
C MET A 1 -10.90 28.53 5.88
N ASN A 2 -12.23 28.57 5.83
CA ASN A 2 -13.07 27.35 5.76
C ASN A 2 -12.91 26.48 4.49
N LYS A 3 -12.62 27.11 3.35
CA LYS A 3 -12.53 26.42 2.04
C LYS A 3 -11.27 25.56 1.91
N LEU A 4 -10.14 26.06 2.43
CA LEU A 4 -8.86 25.37 2.42
C LEU A 4 -8.86 24.13 3.33
N MET A 5 -9.55 24.21 4.47
CA MET A 5 -9.68 23.08 5.39
C MET A 5 -10.52 21.94 4.79
N LEU A 6 -11.60 22.27 4.07
CA LEU A 6 -12.40 21.27 3.34
C LEU A 6 -11.60 20.59 2.22
N VAL A 7 -10.78 21.34 1.48
CA VAL A 7 -9.92 20.78 0.43
C VAL A 7 -8.90 19.80 1.01
N MET A 8 -8.28 20.13 2.15
CA MET A 8 -7.35 19.23 2.85
C MET A 8 -8.00 17.90 3.26
N VAL A 9 -9.22 17.94 3.80
CA VAL A 9 -9.94 16.72 4.23
C VAL A 9 -10.30 15.84 3.03
N VAL A 10 -10.71 16.44 1.92
CA VAL A 10 -11.04 15.69 0.68
C VAL A 10 -9.79 15.03 0.09
N VAL A 11 -8.65 15.74 0.09
CA VAL A 11 -7.38 15.19 -0.39
C VAL A 11 -6.92 14.04 0.51
N ALA A 12 -7.01 14.18 1.82
CA ALA A 12 -6.64 13.13 2.77
C ALA A 12 -7.54 11.89 2.67
N ALA A 13 -8.84 12.05 2.40
CA ALA A 13 -9.75 10.93 2.19
C ALA A 13 -9.50 10.22 0.84
N GLY A 14 -9.03 10.95 -0.18
CA GLY A 14 -8.76 10.43 -1.51
C GLY A 14 -7.55 9.48 -1.59
N THR A 15 -6.64 9.50 -0.61
CA THR A 15 -5.44 8.65 -0.63
C THR A 15 -5.69 7.21 -0.16
N LEU A 16 -6.88 6.89 0.37
CA LEU A 16 -7.20 5.53 0.84
C LEU A 16 -7.61 4.54 -0.27
N VAL A 17 -7.64 4.95 -1.54
CA VAL A 17 -7.94 4.06 -2.69
C VAL A 17 -6.88 2.97 -2.95
N GLY A 18 -5.87 2.83 -2.09
CA GLY A 18 -4.80 1.84 -2.22
C GLY A 18 -5.11 0.43 -1.68
N CYS A 19 -6.22 0.23 -0.97
CA CYS A 19 -6.60 -1.07 -0.42
C CYS A 19 -7.34 -1.94 -1.45
N SER A 20 -6.67 -2.33 -2.54
CA SER A 20 -7.17 -3.41 -3.39
C SER A 20 -6.81 -4.77 -2.81
N SER A 21 -7.83 -5.64 -2.66
CA SER A 21 -7.64 -7.01 -2.18
C SER A 21 -6.84 -7.84 -3.19
N PRO A 22 -6.16 -8.92 -2.75
CA PRO A 22 -5.44 -9.82 -3.66
C PRO A 22 -6.32 -10.36 -4.79
N ALA A 23 -7.59 -10.65 -4.49
CA ALA A 23 -8.55 -11.14 -5.48
C ALA A 23 -8.86 -10.11 -6.57
N GLN A 24 -9.02 -8.83 -6.20
CA GLN A 24 -9.26 -7.74 -7.16
C GLN A 24 -8.04 -7.52 -8.07
N ARG A 25 -6.82 -7.51 -7.51
CA ARG A 25 -5.58 -7.37 -8.29
C ARG A 25 -5.39 -8.51 -9.28
N MET A 26 -5.70 -9.74 -8.87
CA MET A 26 -5.64 -10.92 -9.73
C MET A 26 -6.67 -10.85 -10.87
N ALA A 27 -7.89 -10.38 -10.58
CA ALA A 27 -8.93 -10.19 -11.57
C ALA A 27 -8.58 -9.09 -12.58
N GLU A 28 -8.06 -7.95 -12.11
CA GLU A 28 -7.58 -6.85 -12.97
C GLU A 28 -6.42 -7.31 -13.86
N CYS A 29 -5.46 -8.07 -13.30
CA CYS A 29 -4.35 -8.61 -14.07
C CYS A 29 -4.82 -9.58 -15.17
N GLN A 30 -5.77 -10.47 -14.86
CA GLN A 30 -6.36 -11.35 -15.88
C GLN A 30 -7.19 -10.58 -16.91
N ALA A 31 -7.89 -9.52 -16.50
CA ALA A 31 -8.67 -8.66 -17.39
C ALA A 31 -7.80 -7.90 -18.40
N GLN A 32 -6.50 -7.73 -18.12
CA GLN A 32 -5.52 -7.18 -19.06
C GLN A 32 -5.04 -8.21 -20.10
N GLY A 33 -5.56 -9.44 -20.07
CA GLY A 33 -5.17 -10.52 -20.98
C GLY A 33 -3.90 -11.26 -20.55
N VAL A 34 -3.43 -11.03 -19.31
CA VAL A 34 -2.27 -11.73 -18.75
C VAL A 34 -2.70 -13.13 -18.28
N SER A 35 -1.86 -14.14 -18.52
CA SER A 35 -2.10 -15.50 -18.04
C SER A 35 -2.24 -15.54 -16.51
N LYS A 36 -3.12 -16.41 -16.02
CA LYS A 36 -3.35 -16.63 -14.58
C LYS A 36 -2.05 -16.91 -13.82
N ASP A 37 -1.15 -17.71 -14.40
CA ASP A 37 0.13 -18.06 -13.75
C ASP A 37 1.07 -16.86 -13.62
N THR A 38 1.12 -16.01 -14.64
CA THR A 38 1.90 -14.78 -14.63
C THR A 38 1.35 -13.79 -13.61
N CYS A 39 0.03 -13.65 -13.52
CA CYS A 39 -0.61 -12.85 -12.47
C CYS A 39 -0.31 -13.39 -11.07
N TYR A 40 -0.33 -14.73 -10.92
CA TYR A 40 -0.05 -15.37 -9.64
C TYR A 40 1.40 -15.13 -9.17
N LEU A 41 2.37 -15.27 -10.09
CA LEU A 41 3.78 -14.94 -9.85
C LEU A 41 3.98 -13.46 -9.51
N ALA A 42 3.31 -12.55 -10.23
CA ALA A 42 3.38 -11.12 -9.96
C ALA A 42 2.86 -10.77 -8.56
N GLU A 43 1.72 -11.32 -8.15
CA GLU A 43 1.16 -11.07 -6.81
C GLU A 43 2.00 -11.73 -5.71
N GLN A 44 2.59 -12.89 -5.95
CA GLN A 44 3.51 -13.53 -5.00
C GLN A 44 4.76 -12.67 -4.79
N ASN A 45 5.35 -12.14 -5.87
CA ASN A 45 6.46 -11.19 -5.79
C ASN A 45 6.07 -9.91 -5.04
N ARG A 46 4.85 -9.41 -5.25
CA ARG A 46 4.34 -8.25 -4.52
C ARG A 46 4.20 -8.51 -3.03
N GLN A 47 3.70 -9.68 -2.63
CA GLN A 47 3.62 -10.04 -1.22
C GLN A 47 5.00 -10.12 -0.57
N ASN A 48 5.98 -10.70 -1.27
CA ASN A 48 7.36 -10.75 -0.79
C ASN A 48 7.96 -9.34 -0.62
N SER A 49 7.73 -8.43 -1.57
CA SER A 49 8.23 -7.06 -1.47
C SER A 49 7.53 -6.25 -0.38
N VAL A 50 6.22 -6.39 -0.23
CA VAL A 50 5.45 -5.74 0.84
C VAL A 50 5.94 -6.17 2.21
N ASN A 51 6.24 -7.46 2.41
CA ASN A 51 6.73 -7.95 3.69
C ASN A 51 8.09 -7.34 4.05
N SER A 52 8.99 -7.22 3.06
CA SER A 52 10.28 -6.55 3.24
C SER A 52 10.16 -5.07 3.59
N VAL A 53 9.27 -4.34 2.90
CA VAL A 53 9.02 -2.91 3.19
C VAL A 53 8.37 -2.72 4.55
N ALA A 54 7.40 -3.57 4.91
CA ALA A 54 6.74 -3.54 6.21
C ALA A 54 7.74 -3.77 7.35
N MET A 55 8.64 -4.74 7.22
CA MET A 55 9.71 -4.95 8.20
C MET A 55 10.65 -3.76 8.31
N LYS A 56 11.03 -3.15 7.17
CA LYS A 56 11.89 -1.96 7.17
C LYS A 56 11.23 -0.76 7.85
N GLN A 57 9.97 -0.49 7.54
CA GLN A 57 9.20 0.58 8.19
C GLN A 57 9.01 0.29 9.69
N ALA A 58 8.76 -0.95 10.08
CA ALA A 58 8.67 -1.32 11.49
C ALA A 58 9.98 -1.06 12.24
N MET A 59 11.12 -1.35 11.61
CA MET A 59 12.46 -1.08 12.18
C MET A 59 12.75 0.42 12.27
N GLU A 60 12.43 1.20 11.24
CA GLU A 60 12.58 2.66 11.25
C GLU A 60 11.69 3.31 12.32
N ASN A 61 10.41 2.91 12.39
CA ASN A 61 9.50 3.38 13.42
C ASN A 61 9.95 3.00 14.84
N ALA A 62 10.50 1.80 15.03
CA ALA A 62 11.05 1.38 16.32
C ALA A 62 12.32 2.16 16.70
N HIS A 63 13.19 2.42 15.74
CA HIS A 63 14.38 3.24 15.93
C HIS A 63 14.01 4.68 16.33
N ASP A 64 13.05 5.28 15.64
CA ASP A 64 12.60 6.64 15.93
C ASP A 64 11.86 6.70 17.27
N ALA A 65 11.03 5.71 17.59
CA ALA A 65 10.39 5.62 18.91
C ALA A 65 11.41 5.56 20.07
N VAL A 66 12.52 4.84 19.90
CA VAL A 66 13.59 4.79 20.91
C VAL A 66 14.33 6.13 21.02
N LYS A 67 14.45 6.88 19.91
CA LYS A 67 15.13 8.17 19.86
C LYS A 67 14.34 9.30 20.54
N GLU A 68 13.01 9.27 20.44
CA GLU A 68 12.09 10.20 21.11
C GLU A 68 11.97 9.96 22.63
N THR A 69 12.48 8.84 23.14
CA THR A 69 12.41 8.50 24.58
C THR A 69 13.67 8.92 25.37
N LYS A 70 14.62 9.62 24.76
CA LYS A 70 15.88 10.07 25.38
C LYS A 70 15.99 11.59 25.43
#